data_AF-V8D3R7-F1
#
_entry.id   AF-V8D3R7-F1
#
_cell.length_a   1.000
_cell.length_b   1.000
_cell.length_c   1.000
_cell.angle_alpha   90.00
_cell.angle_beta   90.00
_cell.angle_gamma   90.00
#
_symmetry.space_group_name_H-M   'P 1'
#
loop_
_entity.id
_entity.type
_entity.pdbx_description
1 polymer ?
#
loop_
_entity_poly.entity_id
_entity_poly.type
_entity_poly.pdbx_seq_one_letter_code
_entity_poly.pdbx_strand_id
1 'polypeptide(L)'
;MTTAGAARREWLLVAVPAVWLGLLLAWALARPAGPEAESIAGAVALLAGMTVLGLSTVKLLGGEELTPPVLRLASVLAAVWAVSLLVGAWLGAAQRTGLAPHEVGINDFFRVNGTTAGLIAAMCALAVTLFCAVWIRYPSLIAPEAVGALAALGLLIGPVTGHLGQLTGGALLIAVHVLAASWWCGSLAALALTVRGRKGWATVLPVFSRYAQWLVLALIVSGVVAALLELDSISEVWSTGYGRILLAKSVSMVALLAVAADQRRRWLPSAHTHRISEQASLRRAIVEVLLMAVVIGLAAGLGTTAPS
;
A
#
# COMPACT_ATOMS: atom_id res chain seq x y z
N MET A 1 2.28 -18.93 -28.85
CA MET A 1 1.27 -19.28 -27.82
C MET A 1 1.40 -18.36 -26.59
N THR A 2 1.54 -17.03 -26.80
CA THR A 2 2.05 -16.07 -25.80
C THR A 2 1.10 -14.91 -25.48
N THR A 3 -0.06 -14.81 -26.14
CA THR A 3 -0.97 -13.65 -26.01
C THR A 3 -1.98 -13.78 -24.86
N ALA A 4 -2.46 -14.98 -24.53
CA ALA A 4 -3.48 -15.20 -23.50
C ALA A 4 -2.99 -14.93 -22.05
N GLY A 5 -1.69 -15.04 -21.80
CA GLY A 5 -1.09 -14.76 -20.49
C GLY A 5 -0.88 -13.27 -20.21
N ALA A 6 -0.56 -12.49 -21.24
CA ALA A 6 -0.37 -11.04 -21.16
C ALA A 6 -1.71 -10.33 -20.89
N ALA A 7 -2.75 -10.70 -21.64
CA ALA A 7 -4.11 -10.14 -21.52
C ALA A 7 -4.74 -10.31 -20.12
N ARG A 8 -4.27 -11.26 -19.29
CA ARG A 8 -4.73 -11.42 -17.91
C ARG A 8 -3.95 -10.61 -16.89
N ARG A 9 -2.69 -10.24 -17.16
CA ARG A 9 -1.89 -9.41 -16.25
C ARG A 9 -2.31 -7.95 -16.34
N GLU A 10 -2.79 -7.51 -17.49
CA GLU A 10 -3.41 -6.19 -17.69
C GLU A 10 -4.58 -5.93 -16.74
N TRP A 11 -5.23 -6.99 -16.22
CA TRP A 11 -6.28 -6.84 -15.21
C TRP A 11 -5.76 -6.31 -13.87
N LEU A 12 -4.45 -6.37 -13.61
CA LEU A 12 -3.86 -5.66 -12.46
C LEU A 12 -4.01 -4.15 -12.58
N LEU A 13 -4.17 -3.59 -13.79
CA LEU A 13 -4.48 -2.18 -13.98
C LEU A 13 -5.83 -1.80 -13.36
N VAL A 14 -6.74 -2.77 -13.17
CA VAL A 14 -8.01 -2.58 -12.46
C VAL A 14 -7.80 -2.31 -10.97
N ALA A 15 -6.61 -2.55 -10.41
CA ALA A 15 -6.29 -2.14 -9.05
C ALA A 15 -6.38 -0.61 -8.88
N VAL A 16 -6.05 0.17 -9.91
CA VAL A 16 -6.16 1.64 -9.89
C VAL A 16 -7.61 2.09 -9.68
N PRO A 17 -8.61 1.73 -10.53
CA PRO A 17 -9.99 2.06 -10.28
C PRO A 17 -10.56 1.42 -8.99
N ALA A 18 -10.04 0.28 -8.54
CA ALA A 18 -10.43 -0.30 -7.24
C ALA A 18 -9.98 0.55 -6.05
N VAL A 19 -8.76 1.12 -6.09
CA VAL A 19 -8.32 2.13 -5.10
C VAL A 19 -9.25 3.35 -5.13
N TRP A 20 -9.56 3.86 -6.33
CA TRP A 20 -10.47 4.99 -6.47
C TRP A 20 -11.87 4.69 -5.93
N LEU A 21 -12.40 3.48 -6.15
CA LEU A 21 -13.66 3.05 -5.57
C LEU A 21 -13.63 3.12 -4.04
N GLY A 22 -12.56 2.61 -3.41
CA GLY A 22 -12.39 2.71 -1.96
C GLY A 22 -12.36 4.16 -1.46
N LEU A 23 -11.63 5.04 -2.16
CA LEU A 23 -11.56 6.45 -1.80
C LEU A 23 -12.91 7.18 -2.00
N LEU A 24 -13.62 6.90 -3.09
CA LEU A 24 -14.96 7.45 -3.34
C LEU A 24 -15.97 7.00 -2.28
N LEU A 25 -15.88 5.74 -1.83
CA LEU A 25 -16.67 5.26 -0.69
C LEU A 25 -16.32 6.02 0.59
N ALA A 26 -15.04 6.30 0.83
CA ALA A 26 -14.63 7.10 1.99
C ALA A 26 -15.25 8.51 1.95
N TRP A 27 -15.18 9.21 0.80
CA TRP A 27 -15.84 10.49 0.59
C TRP A 27 -17.36 10.45 0.77
N ALA A 28 -18.02 9.39 0.29
CA ALA A 28 -19.46 9.22 0.45
C ALA A 28 -19.86 9.05 1.93
N LEU A 29 -19.05 8.30 2.69
CA LEU A 29 -19.32 7.96 4.09
C LEU A 29 -18.98 9.08 5.08
N ALA A 30 -18.02 9.94 4.74
CA ALA A 30 -17.50 10.96 5.65
C ALA A 30 -18.47 12.11 5.97
N ARG A 31 -19.51 12.32 5.17
CA ARG A 31 -20.37 13.52 5.22
C ARG A 31 -20.84 13.88 6.64
N PRO A 32 -20.89 15.19 7.02
CA PRO A 32 -20.65 16.37 6.17
C PRO A 32 -19.16 16.73 5.99
N ALA A 33 -18.26 16.22 6.83
CA ALA A 33 -16.82 16.36 6.63
C ALA A 33 -16.38 15.43 5.48
N GLY A 34 -15.30 15.75 4.77
CA GLY A 34 -14.75 14.88 3.73
C GLY A 34 -13.27 14.63 3.99
N PRO A 35 -12.72 13.48 3.60
CA PRO A 35 -11.28 13.33 3.47
C PRO A 35 -10.72 14.50 2.69
N GLU A 36 -9.62 15.06 3.19
CA GLU A 36 -8.92 16.18 2.55
C GLU A 36 -8.48 15.85 1.12
N ALA A 37 -8.20 16.89 0.32
CA ALA A 37 -7.76 16.72 -1.07
C ALA A 37 -6.45 15.91 -1.18
N GLU A 38 -5.63 15.92 -0.12
CA GLU A 38 -4.41 15.11 0.00
C GLU A 38 -4.68 13.60 -0.13
N SER A 39 -5.87 13.11 0.23
CA SER A 39 -6.23 11.68 0.17
C SER A 39 -6.09 11.08 -1.24
N ILE A 40 -6.31 11.88 -2.29
CA ILE A 40 -6.13 11.49 -3.69
C ILE A 40 -4.67 11.13 -3.95
N ALA A 41 -3.76 12.02 -3.57
CA ALA A 41 -2.33 11.82 -3.72
C ALA A 41 -1.82 10.71 -2.79
N GLY A 42 -2.35 10.64 -1.56
CA GLY A 42 -2.07 9.58 -0.60
C GLY A 42 -2.44 8.18 -1.11
N ALA A 43 -3.60 8.03 -1.75
CA ALA A 43 -4.05 6.75 -2.30
C ALA A 43 -3.11 6.24 -3.41
N VAL A 44 -2.68 7.12 -4.31
CA VAL A 44 -1.69 6.80 -5.36
C VAL A 44 -0.34 6.48 -4.75
N ALA A 45 0.11 7.28 -3.76
CA ALA A 45 1.36 7.08 -3.06
C ALA A 45 1.42 5.71 -2.36
N LEU A 46 0.37 5.32 -1.64
CA LEU A 46 0.29 4.02 -0.95
C LEU A 46 0.34 2.87 -1.95
N LEU A 47 -0.48 2.90 -3.01
CA LEU A 47 -0.49 1.83 -4.01
C LEU A 47 0.89 1.65 -4.66
N ALA A 48 1.52 2.76 -5.07
CA ALA A 48 2.82 2.74 -5.73
C ALA A 48 3.94 2.30 -4.76
N GLY A 49 4.03 2.91 -3.57
CA GLY A 49 5.05 2.60 -2.57
C GLY A 49 4.97 1.17 -2.05
N MET A 50 3.77 0.66 -1.76
CA MET A 50 3.58 -0.74 -1.35
C MET A 50 4.03 -1.70 -2.46
N THR A 51 3.69 -1.41 -3.72
CA THR A 51 4.12 -2.25 -4.85
C THR A 51 5.64 -2.26 -5.00
N VAL A 52 6.30 -1.10 -4.84
CA VAL A 52 7.77 -0.98 -4.86
C VAL A 52 8.41 -1.79 -3.73
N LEU A 53 7.88 -1.67 -2.50
CA LEU A 53 8.32 -2.50 -1.38
C LEU A 53 8.14 -3.99 -1.71
N GLY A 54 6.98 -4.38 -2.23
CA GLY A 54 6.70 -5.75 -2.66
C GLY A 54 7.72 -6.30 -3.66
N LEU A 55 8.07 -5.52 -4.68
CA LEU A 55 9.05 -5.90 -5.70
C LEU A 55 10.42 -6.18 -5.10
N SER A 56 10.83 -5.41 -4.07
CA SER A 56 12.10 -5.66 -3.35
C SER A 56 12.13 -6.98 -2.58
N THR A 57 10.96 -7.54 -2.24
CA THR A 57 10.84 -8.78 -1.45
C THR A 57 10.74 -10.05 -2.30
N VAL A 58 10.65 -9.95 -3.63
CA VAL A 58 10.42 -11.11 -4.52
C VAL A 58 11.51 -12.17 -4.35
N LYS A 59 12.79 -11.76 -4.24
CA LYS A 59 13.92 -12.68 -4.04
C LYS A 59 13.86 -13.37 -2.67
N LEU A 60 13.48 -12.64 -1.62
CA LEU A 60 13.26 -13.20 -0.27
C LEU A 60 12.19 -14.31 -0.26
N LEU A 61 11.19 -14.19 -1.13
CA LEU A 61 10.11 -15.17 -1.28
C LEU A 61 10.49 -16.39 -2.14
N GLY A 62 11.75 -16.48 -2.60
CA GLY A 62 12.20 -17.53 -3.51
C GLY A 62 11.80 -17.29 -4.98
N GLY A 63 11.42 -16.05 -5.32
CA GLY A 63 11.19 -15.63 -6.69
C GLY A 63 12.50 -15.43 -7.46
N GLU A 64 12.39 -15.42 -8.78
CA GLU A 64 13.52 -15.13 -9.67
C GLU A 64 13.97 -13.66 -9.54
N GLU A 65 15.19 -13.38 -10.00
CA GLU A 65 15.71 -12.01 -10.01
C GLU A 65 14.87 -11.09 -10.91
N LEU A 66 14.76 -9.83 -10.50
CA LEU A 66 13.96 -8.85 -11.23
C LEU A 66 14.57 -8.58 -12.60
N THR A 67 13.79 -8.84 -13.65
CA THR A 67 14.19 -8.53 -15.02
C THR A 67 14.26 -7.01 -15.26
N PRO A 68 15.07 -6.53 -16.24
CA PRO A 68 15.17 -5.09 -16.54
C PRO A 68 13.83 -4.38 -16.79
N PRO A 69 12.82 -4.97 -17.49
CA PRO A 69 11.50 -4.34 -17.62
C PRO A 69 10.78 -4.14 -16.29
N VAL A 70 10.92 -5.09 -15.35
CA VAL A 70 10.32 -4.99 -14.01
C VAL A 70 11.03 -3.94 -13.17
N LEU A 71 12.35 -3.81 -13.28
CA LEU A 71 13.10 -2.73 -12.62
C LEU A 71 12.72 -1.34 -13.17
N ARG A 72 12.46 -1.22 -14.48
CA ARG A 72 11.92 0.02 -15.06
C ARG A 72 10.54 0.36 -14.49
N LEU A 73 9.65 -0.64 -14.38
CA LEU A 73 8.36 -0.45 -13.73
C LEU A 73 8.53 -0.03 -12.26
N ALA A 74 9.43 -0.66 -11.51
CA ALA A 74 9.72 -0.29 -10.13
C ALA A 74 10.21 1.17 -10.01
N SER A 75 11.10 1.60 -10.91
CA SER A 75 11.58 2.98 -10.97
C SER A 75 10.45 3.97 -11.29
N VAL A 76 9.57 3.64 -12.24
CA VAL A 76 8.40 4.46 -12.58
C VAL A 76 7.42 4.54 -11.40
N LEU A 77 7.13 3.42 -10.75
CA LEU A 77 6.26 3.40 -9.56
C LEU A 77 6.87 4.20 -8.41
N ALA A 78 8.18 4.11 -8.18
CA ALA A 78 8.87 4.90 -7.17
C ALA A 78 8.83 6.41 -7.49
N ALA A 79 8.93 6.78 -8.77
CA ALA A 79 8.79 8.17 -9.20
C ALA A 79 7.36 8.68 -9.00
N VAL A 80 6.35 7.87 -9.39
CA VAL A 80 4.93 8.18 -9.15
C VAL A 80 4.66 8.33 -7.65
N TRP A 81 5.25 7.46 -6.83
CA TRP A 81 5.16 7.54 -5.38
C TRP A 81 5.76 8.85 -4.85
N ALA A 82 6.98 9.20 -5.25
CA ALA A 82 7.64 10.45 -4.85
C ALA A 82 6.84 11.69 -5.25
N VAL A 83 6.38 11.76 -6.51
CA VAL A 83 5.56 12.88 -6.99
C VAL A 83 4.25 12.96 -6.22
N SER A 84 3.59 11.83 -5.94
CA SER A 84 2.34 11.81 -5.18
C SER A 84 2.54 12.30 -3.74
N LEU A 85 3.65 11.92 -3.09
CA LEU A 85 3.99 12.45 -1.77
C LEU A 85 4.24 13.97 -1.78
N LEU A 86 4.94 14.48 -2.80
CA LEU A 86 5.18 15.92 -2.96
C LEU A 86 3.88 16.69 -3.23
N VAL A 87 3.00 16.15 -4.08
CA VAL A 87 1.68 16.72 -4.35
C VAL A 87 0.83 16.74 -3.08
N GLY A 88 0.80 15.65 -2.30
CA GLY A 88 0.13 15.60 -1.01
C GLY A 88 0.65 16.67 -0.05
N ALA A 89 1.98 16.74 0.14
CA ALA A 89 2.62 17.75 0.98
C ALA A 89 2.33 19.19 0.51
N TRP A 90 2.17 19.42 -0.79
CA TRP A 90 1.81 20.71 -1.37
C TRP A 90 0.36 21.09 -1.07
N LEU A 91 -0.57 20.15 -1.29
CA LEU A 91 -1.98 20.33 -0.96
C LEU A 91 -2.18 20.58 0.54
N GLY A 92 -1.41 19.88 1.38
CA GLY A 92 -1.43 20.14 2.82
C GLY A 92 -0.82 21.45 3.24
N ALA A 93 0.21 21.92 2.53
CA ALA A 93 0.70 23.27 2.75
C ALA A 93 -0.39 24.30 2.45
N ALA A 94 -1.11 24.15 1.33
CA ALA A 94 -2.21 25.02 0.95
C ALA A 94 -3.31 25.07 2.03
N GLN A 95 -3.70 23.91 2.56
CA GLN A 95 -4.69 23.80 3.62
C GLN A 95 -4.22 24.46 4.92
N ARG A 96 -2.97 24.23 5.34
CA ARG A 96 -2.41 24.80 6.57
C ARG A 96 -2.20 26.32 6.49
N THR A 97 -1.96 26.87 5.30
CA THR A 97 -1.85 28.32 5.10
C THR A 97 -3.18 28.99 4.78
N GLY A 98 -4.23 28.22 4.48
CA GLY A 98 -5.51 28.75 4.02
C GLY A 98 -5.49 29.35 2.61
N LEU A 99 -4.47 29.05 1.81
CA LEU A 99 -4.31 29.52 0.44
C LEU A 99 -4.89 28.53 -0.57
N ALA A 100 -5.26 29.01 -1.76
CA ALA A 100 -5.54 28.09 -2.87
C ALA A 100 -4.25 27.38 -3.31
N PRO A 101 -4.31 26.14 -3.85
CA PRO A 101 -3.10 25.39 -4.22
C PRO A 101 -2.18 26.08 -5.24
N HIS A 102 -2.72 26.99 -6.06
CA HIS A 102 -1.95 27.74 -7.05
C HIS A 102 -1.31 29.03 -6.48
N GLU A 103 -1.71 29.44 -5.27
CA GLU A 103 -1.19 30.62 -4.57
C GLU A 103 -0.06 30.26 -3.59
N VAL A 104 0.12 28.97 -3.27
CA VAL A 104 1.21 28.49 -2.41
C VAL A 104 2.56 28.76 -3.09
N GLY A 105 3.40 29.56 -2.45
CA GLY A 105 4.77 29.77 -2.88
C GLY A 105 5.70 28.65 -2.42
N ILE A 106 6.86 28.52 -3.07
CA ILE A 106 7.91 27.58 -2.63
C ILE A 106 8.39 27.86 -1.20
N ASN A 107 8.42 29.14 -0.80
CA ASN A 107 8.77 29.56 0.55
C ASN A 107 7.69 29.13 1.57
N ASP A 108 6.41 29.23 1.23
CA ASP A 108 5.32 28.75 2.09
C ASP A 108 5.39 27.23 2.24
N PHE A 109 5.65 26.53 1.14
CA PHE A 109 5.84 25.08 1.15
C PHE A 109 6.96 24.65 2.10
N PHE A 110 8.16 25.24 2.01
CA PHE A 110 9.26 24.91 2.92
C PHE A 110 9.09 25.45 4.34
N ARG A 111 8.38 26.57 4.53
CA ARG A 111 8.05 27.08 5.88
C ARG A 111 7.14 26.11 6.63
N VAL A 112 6.14 25.57 5.93
CA VAL A 112 5.15 24.66 6.52
C VAL A 112 5.66 23.22 6.59
N ASN A 113 6.42 22.77 5.59
CA ASN A 113 6.93 21.40 5.52
C ASN A 113 8.39 21.25 5.97
N GLY A 114 9.05 22.31 6.43
CA GLY A 114 10.47 22.31 6.79
C GLY A 114 10.80 21.22 7.80
N THR A 115 11.61 20.23 7.40
CA THR A 115 11.95 18.99 8.14
C THR A 115 10.77 18.09 8.54
N THR A 116 9.65 18.15 7.82
CA THR A 116 8.51 17.24 8.07
C THR A 116 8.74 15.83 7.55
N ALA A 117 8.04 14.88 8.16
CA ALA A 117 7.98 13.50 7.72
C ALA A 117 7.60 13.34 6.23
N GLY A 118 6.74 14.22 5.70
CA GLY A 118 6.33 14.19 4.29
C GLY A 118 7.51 14.37 3.32
N LEU A 119 8.42 15.31 3.61
CA LEU A 119 9.62 15.51 2.78
C LEU A 119 10.60 14.34 2.90
N ILE A 120 10.76 13.78 4.11
CA ILE A 120 11.62 12.61 4.31
C ILE A 120 11.08 11.41 3.54
N ALA A 121 9.76 11.16 3.58
CA ALA A 121 9.12 10.12 2.78
C ALA A 121 9.37 10.34 1.28
N ALA A 122 9.22 11.57 0.79
CA ALA A 122 9.46 11.91 -0.62
C ALA A 122 10.93 11.69 -1.01
N MET A 123 11.88 12.07 -0.15
CA MET A 123 13.31 11.82 -0.36
C MET A 123 13.64 10.32 -0.40
N CYS A 124 13.03 9.50 0.48
CA CYS A 124 13.16 8.05 0.42
C CYS A 124 12.65 7.49 -0.92
N ALA A 125 11.49 7.95 -1.40
CA ALA A 125 10.92 7.53 -2.68
C ALA A 125 11.78 7.96 -3.88
N LEU A 126 12.36 9.17 -3.84
CA LEU A 126 13.32 9.65 -4.84
C LEU A 126 14.61 8.82 -4.84
N ALA A 127 15.15 8.50 -3.66
CA ALA A 127 16.32 7.63 -3.54
C ALA A 127 16.05 6.23 -4.12
N VAL A 128 14.88 5.65 -3.85
CA VAL A 128 14.46 4.37 -4.45
C VAL A 128 14.33 4.46 -5.97
N THR A 129 13.81 5.58 -6.49
CA THR A 129 13.72 5.83 -7.94
C THR A 129 15.11 5.78 -8.59
N LEU A 130 16.08 6.48 -8.00
CA LEU A 130 17.47 6.51 -8.45
C LEU A 130 18.13 5.14 -8.33
N PHE A 131 17.94 4.43 -7.22
CA PHE A 131 18.49 3.10 -7.03
C PHE A 131 17.96 2.10 -8.06
N CYS A 132 16.66 2.12 -8.37
CA CYS A 132 16.10 1.27 -9.42
C CYS A 132 16.69 1.62 -10.79
N ALA A 133 16.89 2.91 -11.09
CA ALA A 133 17.50 3.36 -12.35
C ALA A 133 18.97 2.94 -12.47
N VAL A 134 19.75 3.05 -11.39
CA VAL A 134 21.15 2.60 -11.31
C VAL A 134 21.24 1.09 -11.40
N TRP A 135 20.36 0.34 -10.72
CA TRP A 135 20.32 -1.13 -10.76
C TRP A 135 20.19 -1.66 -12.20
N ILE A 136 19.36 -1.03 -13.03
CA ILE A 136 19.22 -1.40 -14.45
C ILE A 136 20.56 -1.38 -15.20
N ARG A 137 21.48 -0.47 -14.83
CA ARG A 137 22.78 -0.30 -15.48
C ARG A 137 23.92 -1.04 -14.76
N TYR A 138 23.83 -1.17 -13.44
CA TYR A 138 24.89 -1.69 -12.58
C TYR A 138 24.31 -2.63 -11.50
N PRO A 139 23.89 -3.85 -11.88
CA PRO A 139 23.18 -4.75 -10.97
C PRO A 139 23.99 -5.28 -9.79
N SER A 140 25.32 -5.23 -9.86
CA SER A 140 26.20 -5.62 -8.76
C SER A 140 26.33 -4.57 -7.65
N LEU A 141 25.89 -3.33 -7.88
CA LEU A 141 26.10 -2.23 -6.93
C LEU A 141 24.96 -2.03 -5.93
N ILE A 142 23.78 -2.60 -6.19
CA ILE A 142 22.58 -2.32 -5.40
C ILE A 142 22.03 -3.62 -4.79
N ALA A 143 21.94 -3.63 -3.46
CA ALA A 143 21.26 -4.69 -2.73
C ALA A 143 19.73 -4.43 -2.75
N PRO A 144 18.90 -5.38 -3.20
CA PRO A 144 17.43 -5.28 -3.14
C PRO A 144 16.91 -4.92 -1.75
N GLU A 145 17.59 -5.38 -0.71
CA GLU A 145 17.29 -5.15 0.70
C GLU A 145 17.39 -3.66 1.06
N ALA A 146 18.33 -2.93 0.46
CA ALA A 146 18.47 -1.48 0.68
C ALA A 146 17.29 -0.71 0.09
N VAL A 147 16.81 -1.12 -1.10
CA VAL A 147 15.60 -0.58 -1.72
C VAL A 147 14.38 -0.86 -0.84
N GLY A 148 14.25 -2.09 -0.34
CA GLY A 148 13.17 -2.48 0.56
C GLY A 148 13.18 -1.69 1.87
N ALA A 149 14.35 -1.50 2.49
CA ALA A 149 14.49 -0.73 3.72
C ALA A 149 14.10 0.75 3.54
N LEU A 150 14.54 1.39 2.44
CA LEU A 150 14.14 2.76 2.13
C LEU A 150 12.65 2.88 1.80
N ALA A 151 12.08 1.91 1.07
CA ALA A 151 10.66 1.89 0.77
C ALA A 151 9.83 1.73 2.05
N ALA A 152 10.24 0.83 2.95
CA ALA A 152 9.62 0.65 4.26
C ALA A 152 9.69 1.94 5.10
N LEU A 153 10.85 2.59 5.17
CA LEU A 153 11.03 3.85 5.88
C LEU A 153 10.14 4.97 5.32
N GLY A 154 10.09 5.12 3.99
CA GLY A 154 9.27 6.14 3.34
C GLY A 154 7.76 5.94 3.55
N LEU A 155 7.28 4.68 3.56
CA LEU A 155 5.88 4.36 3.85
C LEU A 155 5.52 4.58 5.32
N LEU A 156 6.50 4.42 6.22
CA LEU A 156 6.30 4.43 7.66
C LEU A 156 6.23 5.84 8.26
N ILE A 157 7.07 6.76 7.78
CA ILE A 157 7.36 7.99 8.51
C ILE A 157 6.15 8.95 8.59
N GLY A 158 5.33 9.01 7.55
CA GLY A 158 4.08 9.78 7.56
C GLY A 158 3.12 9.30 8.66
N PRO A 159 2.67 8.03 8.59
CA PRO A 159 1.78 7.46 9.61
C PRO A 159 2.29 7.56 11.06
N VAL A 160 3.61 7.36 11.28
CA VAL A 160 4.21 7.43 12.63
C VAL A 160 4.22 8.84 13.21
N THR A 161 4.23 9.87 12.36
CA THR A 161 4.19 11.26 12.82
C THR A 161 2.78 11.84 12.88
N GLY A 162 1.77 11.09 12.40
CA GLY A 162 0.36 11.44 12.50
C GLY A 162 -0.19 11.36 13.93
N HIS A 163 -1.47 11.70 14.09
CA HIS A 163 -2.13 11.82 15.40
C HIS A 163 -2.01 10.56 16.27
N LEU A 164 -2.31 9.38 15.71
CA LEU A 164 -2.15 8.09 16.40
C LEU A 164 -0.72 7.88 16.89
N GLY A 165 0.28 8.33 16.12
CA GLY A 165 1.69 8.21 16.48
C GLY A 165 2.10 9.01 17.72
N GLN A 166 1.34 10.05 18.06
CA GLN A 166 1.55 10.89 19.25
C GLN A 166 1.00 10.25 20.54
N LEU A 167 0.17 9.21 20.42
CA LEU A 167 -0.35 8.48 21.58
C LEU A 167 0.72 7.54 22.16
N THR A 168 0.61 7.24 23.46
CA THR A 168 1.55 6.32 24.13
C THR A 168 1.52 4.94 23.48
N GLY A 169 2.64 4.52 22.88
CA GLY A 169 2.75 3.26 22.13
C GLY A 169 2.15 3.29 20.72
N GLY A 170 1.51 4.39 20.32
CA GLY A 170 0.84 4.54 19.03
C GLY A 170 1.80 4.52 17.84
N ALA A 171 2.99 5.11 17.97
CA ALA A 171 4.04 5.06 16.95
C ALA A 171 4.46 3.62 16.59
N LEU A 172 4.67 2.75 17.59
CA LEU A 172 4.99 1.34 17.35
C LEU A 172 3.80 0.59 16.75
N LEU A 173 2.59 0.87 17.23
CA LEU A 173 1.36 0.26 16.76
C LEU A 173 1.12 0.52 15.27
N ILE A 174 1.18 1.80 14.87
CA ILE A 174 1.00 2.19 13.47
C ILE A 174 2.15 1.71 12.59
N ALA A 175 3.38 1.63 13.15
CA ALA A 175 4.50 1.07 12.44
C ALA A 175 4.29 -0.40 12.07
N VAL A 176 3.88 -1.20 13.04
CA VAL A 176 3.53 -2.61 12.82
C VAL A 176 2.39 -2.72 11.80
N HIS A 177 1.34 -1.91 11.93
CA HIS A 177 0.21 -1.93 11.01
C HIS A 177 0.64 -1.62 9.56
N VAL A 178 1.33 -0.50 9.35
CA VAL A 178 1.71 -0.03 8.01
C VAL A 178 2.71 -0.98 7.36
N LEU A 179 3.72 -1.47 8.09
CA LEU A 179 4.71 -2.39 7.53
C LEU A 179 4.07 -3.75 7.19
N ALA A 180 3.17 -4.25 8.05
CA ALA A 180 2.45 -5.49 7.77
C ALA A 180 1.53 -5.38 6.56
N ALA A 181 0.78 -4.28 6.44
CA ALA A 181 -0.08 -4.00 5.28
C ALA A 181 0.75 -3.88 4.01
N SER A 182 1.82 -3.08 4.08
CA SER A 182 2.66 -2.77 2.92
C SER A 182 3.36 -4.01 2.38
N TRP A 183 3.89 -4.85 3.27
CA TRP A 183 4.47 -6.13 2.86
C TRP A 183 3.39 -7.05 2.29
N TRP A 184 2.27 -7.24 2.98
CA TRP A 184 1.24 -8.21 2.54
C TRP A 184 0.63 -7.84 1.18
N CYS A 185 0.17 -6.60 1.03
CA CYS A 185 -0.43 -6.11 -0.20
C CYS A 185 0.62 -5.96 -1.31
N GLY A 186 1.76 -5.35 -0.98
CA GLY A 186 2.85 -5.10 -1.91
C GLY A 186 3.43 -6.39 -2.48
N SER A 187 3.78 -7.34 -1.63
CA SER A 187 4.37 -8.61 -2.09
C SER A 187 3.38 -9.39 -2.95
N LEU A 188 2.08 -9.42 -2.64
CA LEU A 188 1.11 -10.13 -3.50
C LEU A 188 0.97 -9.46 -4.88
N ALA A 189 0.93 -8.13 -4.93
CA ALA A 189 0.93 -7.38 -6.19
C ALA A 189 2.21 -7.66 -6.98
N ALA A 190 3.37 -7.64 -6.32
CA ALA A 190 4.66 -7.94 -6.93
C ALA A 190 4.72 -9.38 -7.47
N LEU A 191 4.22 -10.38 -6.73
CA LEU A 191 4.14 -11.76 -7.20
C LEU A 191 3.22 -11.87 -8.43
N ALA A 192 2.06 -11.21 -8.40
CA ALA A 192 1.15 -11.17 -9.54
C ALA A 192 1.79 -10.53 -10.79
N LEU A 193 2.67 -9.54 -10.63
CA LEU A 193 3.42 -8.90 -11.70
C LEU A 193 4.59 -9.75 -12.23
N THR A 194 5.29 -10.48 -11.36
CA THR A 194 6.63 -11.06 -11.66
C THR A 194 6.67 -12.57 -11.77
N VAL A 195 5.85 -13.31 -11.02
CA VAL A 195 5.93 -14.78 -10.99
C VAL A 195 5.36 -15.36 -12.28
N ARG A 196 6.12 -16.26 -12.91
CA ARG A 196 5.76 -16.95 -14.15
C ARG A 196 5.72 -18.47 -13.92
N GLY A 197 4.88 -19.14 -14.70
CA GLY A 197 4.78 -20.60 -14.72
C GLY A 197 4.21 -21.21 -13.44
N ARG A 198 3.74 -22.46 -13.57
CA ARG A 198 3.24 -23.25 -12.44
C ARG A 198 4.31 -23.47 -11.37
N LYS A 199 5.56 -23.69 -11.79
CA LYS A 199 6.69 -23.94 -10.88
C LYS A 199 6.99 -22.70 -10.02
N GLY A 200 7.03 -21.51 -10.62
CA GLY A 200 7.25 -20.27 -9.88
C GLY A 200 6.22 -20.06 -8.77
N TRP A 201 4.93 -20.21 -9.09
CA TRP A 201 3.86 -20.12 -8.09
C TRP A 201 3.96 -21.17 -6.99
N ALA A 202 4.34 -22.40 -7.32
CA ALA A 202 4.54 -23.47 -6.33
C ALA A 202 5.70 -23.19 -5.36
N THR A 203 6.74 -22.47 -5.82
CA THR A 203 7.88 -22.07 -4.98
C THR A 203 7.52 -20.91 -4.06
N VAL A 204 6.96 -19.83 -4.60
CA VAL A 204 6.81 -18.56 -3.87
C VAL A 204 5.57 -18.49 -2.99
N LEU A 205 4.46 -19.09 -3.42
CA LEU A 205 3.17 -18.95 -2.74
C LEU A 205 3.17 -19.56 -1.32
N PRO A 206 3.80 -20.74 -1.06
CA PRO A 206 3.89 -21.27 0.29
C PRO A 206 4.68 -20.37 1.24
N VAL A 207 5.79 -19.80 0.76
CA VAL A 207 6.63 -18.88 1.54
C VAL A 207 5.86 -17.61 1.86
N PHE A 208 5.24 -16.99 0.85
CA PHE A 208 4.38 -15.82 1.03
C PHE A 208 3.26 -16.09 2.03
N SER A 209 2.52 -17.19 1.85
CA SER A 209 1.38 -17.55 2.72
C SER A 209 1.79 -17.78 4.17
N ARG A 210 3.02 -18.28 4.41
CA ARG A 210 3.56 -18.49 5.77
C ARG A 210 3.81 -17.18 6.49
N TYR A 211 4.34 -16.15 5.81
CA TYR A 211 4.54 -14.83 6.40
C TYR A 211 3.23 -14.05 6.50
N ALA A 212 2.41 -14.10 5.45
CA ALA A 212 1.14 -13.38 5.37
C ALA A 212 0.21 -13.69 6.56
N GLN A 213 0.17 -14.93 7.06
CA GLN A 213 -0.69 -15.27 8.21
C GLN A 213 -0.34 -14.46 9.48
N TRP A 214 0.95 -14.23 9.73
CA TRP A 214 1.42 -13.49 10.91
C TRP A 214 1.25 -11.99 10.72
N LEU A 215 1.48 -11.49 9.50
CA LEU A 215 1.25 -10.09 9.16
C LEU A 215 -0.24 -9.74 9.23
N VAL A 216 -1.12 -10.63 8.77
CA VAL A 216 -2.57 -10.49 8.91
C VAL A 216 -2.98 -10.46 10.38
N LEU A 217 -2.42 -11.33 11.23
CA LEU A 217 -2.68 -11.27 12.66
C LEU A 217 -2.25 -9.93 13.26
N ALA A 218 -1.04 -9.47 12.91
CA ALA A 218 -0.53 -8.18 13.35
C ALA A 218 -1.43 -7.01 12.87
N LEU A 219 -1.96 -7.08 11.64
CA LEU A 219 -2.90 -6.08 11.10
C LEU A 219 -4.22 -6.03 11.85
N ILE A 220 -4.79 -7.18 12.18
CA ILE A 220 -6.04 -7.27 12.92
C ILE A 220 -5.84 -6.69 14.32
N VAL A 221 -4.81 -7.16 15.04
CA VAL A 221 -4.53 -6.68 16.40
C VAL A 221 -4.24 -5.19 16.41
N SER A 222 -3.32 -4.73 15.55
CA SER A 222 -2.98 -3.31 15.50
C SER A 222 -4.14 -2.42 15.05
N GLY A 223 -4.97 -2.88 14.10
CA GLY A 223 -6.14 -2.15 13.64
C GLY A 223 -7.24 -2.04 14.69
N VAL A 224 -7.48 -3.11 15.45
CA VAL A 224 -8.44 -3.11 16.57
C VAL A 224 -7.97 -2.19 17.69
N VAL A 225 -6.69 -2.30 18.08
CA VAL A 225 -6.14 -1.42 19.13
C VAL A 225 -6.15 0.04 18.67
N ALA A 226 -5.80 0.34 17.41
CA ALA A 226 -5.85 1.71 16.88
C ALA A 226 -7.28 2.26 16.92
N ALA A 227 -8.27 1.47 16.48
CA ALA A 227 -9.68 1.85 16.54
C ALA A 227 -10.15 2.14 17.97
N LEU A 228 -9.70 1.36 18.96
CA LEU A 228 -10.02 1.57 20.38
C LEU A 228 -9.32 2.79 20.99
N LEU A 229 -8.19 3.22 20.42
CA LEU A 229 -7.46 4.41 20.87
C LEU A 229 -7.99 5.70 20.24
N GLU A 230 -8.61 5.63 19.07
CA GLU A 230 -9.10 6.79 18.32
C GLU A 230 -10.61 7.05 18.45
N LEU A 231 -11.38 6.07 18.93
CA LEU A 231 -12.82 6.25 19.17
C LEU A 231 -13.07 6.43 20.67
N ASP A 232 -13.70 7.55 21.04
CA ASP A 232 -14.06 7.83 22.44
C ASP A 232 -15.32 7.06 22.86
N SER A 233 -16.19 6.73 21.89
CA SER A 233 -17.43 5.99 22.14
C SER A 233 -17.81 5.03 21.01
N ILE A 234 -18.52 3.95 21.35
CA ILE A 234 -19.02 2.99 20.35
C ILE A 234 -19.99 3.68 19.37
N SER A 235 -20.73 4.70 19.83
CA SER A 235 -21.64 5.48 18.98
C SER A 235 -20.95 6.19 17.83
N GLU A 236 -19.67 6.59 17.98
CA GLU A 236 -18.92 7.27 16.92
C GLU A 236 -18.72 6.40 15.68
N VAL A 237 -18.70 5.07 15.84
CA VAL A 237 -18.57 4.11 14.73
C VAL A 237 -19.61 4.35 13.63
N TRP A 238 -20.80 4.85 13.97
CA TRP A 238 -21.83 5.17 12.99
C TRP A 238 -22.25 6.64 12.96
N SER A 239 -22.07 7.38 14.05
CA SER A 239 -22.49 8.79 14.11
C SER A 239 -21.52 9.72 13.35
N THR A 240 -20.22 9.39 13.29
CA THR A 240 -19.20 10.28 12.72
C THR A 240 -18.72 9.81 11.35
N GLY A 241 -18.22 10.76 10.55
CA GLY A 241 -17.65 10.45 9.23
C GLY A 241 -16.45 9.51 9.33
N TYR A 242 -15.58 9.77 10.33
CA TYR A 242 -14.44 8.93 10.67
C TYR A 242 -14.87 7.49 10.98
N GLY A 243 -15.81 7.31 11.91
CA GLY A 243 -16.30 5.99 12.32
C GLY A 243 -16.94 5.22 11.16
N ARG A 244 -17.72 5.89 10.31
CA ARG A 244 -18.34 5.26 9.12
C ARG A 244 -17.31 4.74 8.12
N ILE A 245 -16.23 5.50 7.86
CA ILE A 245 -15.13 5.01 7.00
C ILE A 245 -14.42 3.83 7.68
N LEU A 246 -14.12 3.93 8.97
CA LEU A 246 -13.47 2.88 9.75
C LEU A 246 -14.29 1.58 9.73
N LEU A 247 -15.62 1.68 9.86
CA LEU A 247 -16.55 0.56 9.76
C LEU A 247 -16.50 -0.07 8.36
N ALA A 248 -16.55 0.73 7.31
CA ALA A 248 -16.44 0.23 5.93
C ALA A 248 -15.09 -0.43 5.64
N LYS A 249 -13.99 0.13 6.16
CA LYS A 249 -12.65 -0.47 6.10
C LYS A 249 -12.62 -1.81 6.84
N SER A 250 -13.26 -1.89 8.00
CA SER A 250 -13.34 -3.11 8.81
C SER A 250 -14.16 -4.21 8.12
N VAL A 251 -15.33 -3.88 7.56
CA VAL A 251 -16.14 -4.82 6.77
C VAL A 251 -15.39 -5.31 5.54
N SER A 252 -14.72 -4.40 4.83
CA SER A 252 -13.91 -4.74 3.66
C SER A 252 -12.73 -5.64 4.02
N MET A 253 -12.09 -5.39 5.18
CA MET A 253 -11.04 -6.26 5.72
C MET A 253 -11.59 -7.65 6.05
N VAL A 254 -12.75 -7.77 6.71
CA VAL A 254 -13.37 -9.07 7.00
C VAL A 254 -13.68 -9.84 5.71
N ALA A 255 -14.21 -9.17 4.69
CA ALA A 255 -14.45 -9.78 3.38
C ALA A 255 -13.14 -10.25 2.71
N LEU A 256 -12.10 -9.43 2.74
CA LEU A 256 -10.76 -9.79 2.25
C LEU A 256 -10.19 -11.00 2.98
N LEU A 257 -10.33 -11.06 4.31
CA LEU A 257 -9.87 -12.20 5.13
C LEU A 257 -10.65 -13.48 4.84
N ALA A 258 -11.96 -13.40 4.62
CA ALA A 258 -12.78 -14.54 4.23
C ALA A 258 -12.31 -15.11 2.88
N VAL A 259 -12.06 -14.23 1.90
CA VAL A 259 -11.49 -14.62 0.60
C VAL A 259 -10.10 -15.23 0.78
N ALA A 260 -9.19 -14.56 1.47
CA ALA A 260 -7.83 -15.05 1.71
C ALA A 260 -7.81 -16.40 2.44
N ALA A 261 -8.74 -16.63 3.37
CA ALA A 261 -8.88 -17.92 4.06
C ALA A 261 -9.36 -19.03 3.11
N ASP A 262 -10.36 -18.78 2.25
CA ASP A 262 -10.80 -19.75 1.23
C ASP A 262 -9.67 -20.04 0.23
N GLN A 263 -8.98 -18.99 -0.22
CA GLN A 263 -7.84 -19.10 -1.11
C GLN A 263 -6.73 -19.93 -0.46
N ARG A 264 -6.36 -19.67 0.80
CA ARG A 264 -5.36 -20.48 1.51
C ARG A 264 -5.77 -21.95 1.62
N ARG A 265 -7.05 -22.26 1.83
CA ARG A 265 -7.53 -23.65 1.93
C ARG A 265 -7.49 -24.37 0.58
N ARG A 266 -7.79 -23.69 -0.54
CA ARG A 266 -7.96 -24.32 -1.86
C ARG A 266 -6.79 -24.09 -2.81
N TRP A 267 -6.29 -22.87 -2.89
CA TRP A 267 -5.22 -22.42 -3.79
C TRP A 267 -3.86 -22.96 -3.35
N LEU A 268 -3.49 -22.76 -2.09
CA LEU A 268 -2.14 -23.08 -1.61
C LEU A 268 -1.79 -24.57 -1.76
N PRO A 269 -2.63 -25.55 -1.32
CA PRO A 269 -2.33 -26.97 -1.53
C PRO A 269 -2.24 -27.34 -3.02
N SER A 270 -3.12 -26.77 -3.85
CA SER A 270 -3.16 -27.02 -5.30
C SER A 270 -1.95 -26.43 -6.04
N ALA A 271 -1.44 -25.28 -5.59
CA ALA A 271 -0.22 -24.67 -6.10
C ALA A 271 1.01 -25.48 -5.70
N HIS A 272 1.13 -25.83 -4.42
CA HIS A 272 2.24 -26.62 -3.90
C HIS A 272 2.37 -27.99 -4.58
N THR A 273 1.25 -28.65 -4.88
CA THR A 273 1.22 -29.94 -5.58
C THR A 273 1.28 -29.83 -7.11
N HIS A 274 1.54 -28.64 -7.66
CA HIS A 274 1.59 -28.39 -9.10
C HIS A 274 0.30 -28.81 -9.85
N ARG A 275 -0.87 -28.70 -9.21
CA ARG A 275 -2.18 -29.07 -9.78
C ARG A 275 -2.96 -27.89 -10.37
N ILE A 276 -2.55 -26.65 -10.10
CA ILE A 276 -3.19 -25.44 -10.63
C ILE A 276 -2.37 -24.82 -11.78
N SER A 277 -3.04 -24.20 -12.74
CA SER A 277 -2.36 -23.47 -13.82
C SER A 277 -1.87 -22.10 -13.35
N GLU A 278 -0.87 -21.53 -14.04
CA GLU A 278 -0.41 -20.16 -13.81
C GLU A 278 -1.57 -19.17 -13.91
N GLN A 279 -2.41 -19.29 -14.94
CA GLN A 279 -3.52 -18.36 -15.17
C GLN A 279 -4.55 -18.39 -14.02
N ALA A 280 -4.78 -19.55 -13.41
CA ALA A 280 -5.69 -19.67 -12.29
C ALA A 280 -5.09 -19.10 -11.00
N SER A 281 -3.78 -19.30 -10.76
CA SER A 281 -3.06 -18.62 -9.66
C SER A 281 -3.03 -17.10 -9.84
N LEU A 282 -2.76 -16.63 -11.05
CA LEU A 282 -2.75 -15.20 -11.36
C LEU A 282 -4.14 -14.57 -11.14
N ARG A 283 -5.22 -15.20 -11.61
CA ARG A 283 -6.58 -14.71 -11.39
C ARG A 283 -6.91 -14.58 -9.89
N ARG A 284 -6.51 -15.57 -9.11
CA ARG A 284 -6.67 -15.62 -7.65
C ARG A 284 -5.93 -14.49 -6.94
N ALA A 285 -4.67 -14.26 -7.33
CA ALA A 285 -3.88 -13.15 -6.84
C ALA A 285 -4.50 -11.79 -7.24
N ILE A 286 -4.96 -11.63 -8.48
CA ILE A 286 -5.63 -10.41 -8.94
C ILE A 286 -6.86 -10.11 -8.09
N VAL A 287 -7.72 -11.10 -7.83
CA VAL A 287 -8.92 -10.89 -6.99
C VAL A 287 -8.55 -10.38 -5.60
N GLU A 288 -7.53 -10.96 -4.94
CA GLU A 288 -7.07 -10.45 -3.64
C GLU A 288 -6.48 -9.05 -3.74
N VAL A 289 -5.66 -8.76 -4.76
CA VAL A 289 -5.08 -7.43 -4.99
C VAL A 289 -6.17 -6.38 -5.23
N LEU A 290 -7.25 -6.71 -5.94
CA LEU A 290 -8.37 -5.78 -6.14
C LEU A 290 -9.12 -5.49 -4.84
N LEU A 291 -9.34 -6.49 -3.99
CA LEU A 291 -9.94 -6.30 -2.67
C LEU A 291 -9.05 -5.47 -1.75
N MET A 292 -7.74 -5.75 -1.75
CA MET A 292 -6.74 -4.95 -1.04
C MET A 292 -6.73 -3.51 -1.53
N ALA A 293 -6.81 -3.28 -2.84
CA ALA A 293 -6.87 -1.94 -3.43
C ALA A 293 -8.06 -1.13 -2.90
N VAL A 294 -9.25 -1.71 -2.79
CA VAL A 294 -10.42 -1.03 -2.18
C VAL A 294 -10.12 -0.66 -0.71
N VAL A 295 -9.53 -1.57 0.07
CA VAL A 295 -9.16 -1.31 1.47
C VAL A 295 -8.10 -0.21 1.57
N ILE A 296 -7.12 -0.16 0.65
CA ILE A 296 -6.10 0.90 0.59
C ILE A 296 -6.75 2.26 0.27
N GLY A 297 -7.73 2.30 -0.65
CA GLY A 297 -8.48 3.53 -0.94
C GLY A 297 -9.26 4.06 0.28
N LEU A 298 -9.94 3.16 1.00
CA LEU A 298 -10.60 3.50 2.27
C LEU A 298 -9.60 3.99 3.32
N ALA A 299 -8.43 3.35 3.42
CA ALA A 299 -7.38 3.74 4.36
C ALA A 299 -6.79 5.12 4.02
N ALA A 300 -6.61 5.44 2.74
CA ALA A 300 -6.15 6.75 2.30
C ALA A 300 -7.14 7.86 2.67
N GLY A 301 -8.45 7.61 2.48
CA GLY A 301 -9.48 8.55 2.91
C GLY A 301 -9.58 8.69 4.43
N LEU A 302 -9.49 7.57 5.17
CA LEU A 302 -9.52 7.58 6.63
C LEU A 302 -8.36 8.39 7.22
N GLY A 303 -7.15 8.22 6.68
CA GLY A 303 -5.93 8.87 7.19
C GLY A 303 -5.91 10.39 7.06
N THR A 304 -6.78 10.97 6.25
CA THR A 304 -6.95 12.42 6.10
C THR A 304 -8.35 12.89 6.51
N THR A 305 -9.06 12.08 7.29
CA THR A 305 -10.31 12.45 7.94
C THR A 305 -10.01 12.67 9.41
N ALA A 306 -10.33 13.84 9.94
CA ALA A 306 -10.09 14.11 11.35
C ALA A 306 -10.87 13.09 12.23
N PRO A 307 -10.21 12.47 13.22
CA PRO A 307 -10.93 11.75 14.27
C PRO A 307 -11.84 12.73 15.01
N SER A 308 -13.01 12.25 15.39
CA SER A 308 -14.07 13.03 16.04
C SER A 308 -13.83 13.25 17.52
#